data_AF-A0A0C9UL07-F1
#
_entry.id   AF-A0A0C9UL07-F1
#
_cell.length_a   1.000
_cell.length_b   1.000
_cell.length_c   1.000
_cell.angle_alpha   90.00
_cell.angle_beta   90.00
_cell.angle_gamma   90.00
#
_symmetry.space_group_name_H-M   'P 1'
#
loop_
_entity.id
_entity.type
_entity.pdbx_description
1 polymer ?
#
loop_
_entity_poly.entity_id
_entity_poly.type
_entity_poly.pdbx_seq_one_letter_code
_entity_poly.pdbx_strand_id
1 'polypeptide(L)'
;LTLYLAYKAIASFIRRKLIQSLTIVDDLPKLGVPRNELQRIRGTALICGGSISGLLAARICSDHFDNVVIVEPEDWLLSESGMNPQPAKAMESKIITNPRARIPQWYVAQGFHPTLPLVLSKLFPDDLEREIAKSGGR
;
A
#
# COMPACT_ATOMS: atom_id res chain seq x y z
N LEU A 1 -1.15 -39.65 -19.80
CA LEU A 1 -1.60 -38.41 -20.47
C LEU A 1 -2.88 -37.84 -19.85
N THR A 2 -3.96 -38.63 -19.76
CA THR A 2 -5.25 -38.20 -19.17
C THR A 2 -5.15 -37.71 -17.73
N LEU A 3 -4.44 -38.45 -16.85
CA LEU A 3 -4.21 -38.04 -15.47
C LEU A 3 -3.46 -36.71 -15.35
N TYR A 4 -2.47 -36.50 -16.22
CA TYR A 4 -1.71 -35.25 -16.29
C TYR A 4 -2.57 -34.06 -16.73
N LEU A 5 -3.44 -34.27 -17.72
CA LEU A 5 -4.39 -33.25 -18.16
C LEU A 5 -5.43 -32.93 -17.08
N ALA A 6 -5.95 -33.94 -16.38
CA ALA A 6 -6.88 -33.76 -15.26
C ALA A 6 -6.22 -32.99 -14.10
N TYR A 7 -4.99 -33.37 -13.72
CA TYR A 7 -4.20 -32.64 -12.72
C TYR A 7 -4.01 -31.17 -13.12
N LYS A 8 -3.62 -30.90 -14.37
CA LYS A 8 -3.43 -29.53 -14.87
C LYS A 8 -4.72 -28.72 -14.86
N ALA A 9 -5.86 -29.34 -15.20
CA ALA A 9 -7.16 -28.69 -15.16
C ALA A 9 -7.57 -28.32 -13.73
N ILE A 10 -7.44 -29.26 -12.79
CA ILE A 10 -7.72 -29.02 -11.36
C ILE A 10 -6.79 -27.94 -10.80
N ALA A 11 -5.49 -28.04 -11.06
CA ALA A 11 -4.51 -27.05 -10.62
C ALA A 11 -4.82 -25.65 -11.18
N SER A 12 -5.19 -25.56 -12.46
CA SER A 12 -5.60 -24.29 -13.09
C SER A 12 -6.85 -23.71 -12.45
N PHE A 13 -7.86 -24.55 -12.17
CA PHE A 13 -9.09 -24.13 -11.51
C PHE A 13 -8.84 -23.62 -10.08
N ILE A 14 -8.09 -24.38 -9.28
CA ILE A 14 -7.71 -23.98 -7.92
C ILE A 14 -6.92 -22.67 -7.96
N ARG A 15 -5.90 -22.58 -8.84
CA ARG A 15 -5.10 -21.36 -8.99
C ARG A 15 -5.97 -20.14 -9.33
N ARG A 16 -6.91 -20.28 -10.26
CA ARG A 16 -7.83 -19.20 -10.63
C ARG A 16 -8.70 -18.76 -9.44
N LYS A 17 -9.24 -19.72 -8.68
CA LYS A 17 -10.04 -19.42 -7.48
C LYS A 17 -9.23 -18.74 -6.39
N LEU A 18 -7.99 -19.18 -6.16
CA LEU A 18 -7.09 -18.56 -5.19
C LEU A 18 -6.71 -17.14 -5.62
N ILE A 19 -6.38 -16.91 -6.90
CA ILE A 19 -6.07 -15.56 -7.40
C ILE A 19 -7.29 -14.63 -7.22
N GLN A 20 -8.47 -15.10 -7.59
CA GLN A 20 -9.72 -14.35 -7.45
C GLN A 20 -10.07 -14.00 -6.01
N SER A 21 -9.75 -14.87 -5.06
CA SER A 21 -10.14 -14.68 -3.65
C SER A 21 -9.06 -13.99 -2.81
N LEU A 22 -7.79 -14.14 -3.15
CA LEU A 22 -6.66 -13.74 -2.30
C LEU A 22 -5.85 -12.57 -2.86
N THR A 23 -6.14 -12.14 -4.09
CA THR A 23 -5.35 -11.09 -4.76
C THR A 23 -6.25 -10.04 -5.37
N ILE A 24 -5.68 -8.84 -5.57
CA ILE A 24 -6.38 -7.69 -6.16
C ILE A 24 -6.39 -7.70 -7.69
N VAL A 25 -5.86 -8.74 -8.34
CA VAL A 25 -5.53 -8.72 -9.78
C VAL A 25 -6.77 -8.44 -10.64
N ASP A 26 -7.91 -9.05 -10.30
CA ASP A 26 -9.17 -8.86 -11.04
C ASP A 26 -9.83 -7.50 -10.75
N ASP A 27 -9.40 -6.80 -9.70
CA ASP A 27 -9.90 -5.48 -9.30
C ASP A 27 -9.00 -4.32 -9.75
N LEU A 28 -7.75 -4.61 -10.17
CA LEU A 28 -6.82 -3.60 -10.71
C LEU A 28 -7.44 -2.70 -11.80
N PRO A 29 -8.24 -3.21 -12.76
CA PRO A 29 -8.85 -2.35 -13.78
C PRO A 29 -9.87 -1.34 -13.24
N LYS A 30 -10.45 -1.59 -12.06
CA LYS A 30 -11.42 -0.71 -11.40
C LYS A 30 -10.75 0.33 -10.50
N LEU A 31 -9.45 0.18 -10.26
CA LEU A 31 -8.69 1.04 -9.38
C LEU A 31 -8.44 2.40 -10.04
N GLY A 32 -8.55 3.48 -9.24
CA GLY A 32 -8.38 4.86 -9.73
C GLY A 32 -9.57 5.37 -10.57
N VAL A 33 -10.70 4.67 -10.55
CA VAL A 33 -11.94 5.11 -11.22
C VAL A 33 -12.83 5.80 -10.19
N PRO A 34 -12.91 7.14 -10.17
CA PRO A 34 -13.69 7.85 -9.17
C PRO A 34 -15.19 7.66 -9.37
N ARG A 35 -15.93 7.70 -8.26
CA ARG A 35 -17.39 7.83 -8.33
C ARG A 35 -17.73 9.21 -8.86
N ASN A 36 -18.78 9.30 -9.67
CA ASN A 36 -19.37 10.60 -10.00
C ASN A 36 -19.69 11.36 -8.71
N GLU A 37 -19.57 12.69 -8.70
CA GLU A 37 -19.73 13.49 -7.48
C GLU A 37 -21.07 13.23 -6.79
N LEU A 38 -22.15 13.09 -7.57
CA LEU A 38 -23.50 12.79 -7.06
C LEU A 38 -23.65 11.37 -6.49
N GLN A 39 -22.70 10.47 -6.78
CA GLN A 39 -22.70 9.06 -6.38
C GLN A 39 -21.66 8.75 -5.29
N ARG A 40 -20.94 9.77 -4.79
CA ARG A 40 -20.03 9.63 -3.66
C ARG A 40 -20.82 9.23 -2.41
N ILE A 41 -20.18 8.43 -1.57
CA ILE A 41 -20.73 7.96 -0.32
C ILE A 41 -20.70 9.14 0.66
N ARG A 42 -21.88 9.59 1.07
CA ARG A 42 -22.05 10.70 2.01
C ARG A 42 -21.45 10.31 3.37
N GLY A 43 -20.66 11.21 3.96
CA GLY A 43 -20.02 11.01 5.26
C GLY A 43 -18.50 11.05 5.21
N THR A 44 -17.87 10.46 6.22
CA THR A 44 -16.42 10.51 6.42
C THR A 44 -15.85 9.10 6.53
N ALA A 45 -14.91 8.75 5.66
CA ALA A 45 -14.08 7.57 5.83
C ALA A 45 -12.95 7.88 6.83
N LEU A 46 -12.93 7.15 7.94
CA LEU A 46 -11.86 7.25 8.95
C LEU A 46 -10.82 6.15 8.69
N ILE A 47 -9.58 6.56 8.44
CA ILE A 47 -8.45 5.65 8.24
C ILE A 47 -7.55 5.71 9.47
N CYS A 48 -7.52 4.63 10.25
CA CYS A 48 -6.72 4.54 11.47
C CYS A 48 -5.32 3.97 11.15
N GLY A 49 -4.37 4.86 10.88
CA GLY A 49 -2.99 4.55 10.52
C GLY A 49 -2.53 5.25 9.24
N GLY A 50 -1.37 5.88 9.28
CA GLY A 50 -0.73 6.66 8.21
C GLY A 50 0.44 5.95 7.52
N SER A 51 0.54 4.62 7.67
CA SER A 51 1.52 3.81 6.93
C SER A 51 1.15 3.72 5.43
N ILE A 52 1.99 3.05 4.63
CA ILE A 52 1.74 2.89 3.18
C ILE A 52 0.35 2.31 2.87
N SER A 53 -0.14 1.35 3.67
CA SER A 53 -1.48 0.79 3.46
C SER A 53 -2.58 1.79 3.80
N GLY A 54 -2.40 2.57 4.85
CA GLY A 54 -3.33 3.63 5.25
C GLY A 54 -3.41 4.76 4.22
N LEU A 55 -2.27 5.22 3.72
CA LEU A 55 -2.21 6.25 2.68
C LEU A 55 -2.83 5.77 1.36
N LEU A 56 -2.55 4.53 0.93
CA LEU A 56 -3.17 3.96 -0.27
C LEU A 56 -4.69 3.79 -0.09
N ALA A 57 -5.15 3.33 1.08
CA ALA A 57 -6.56 3.24 1.39
C ALA A 57 -7.22 4.63 1.36
N ALA A 58 -6.59 5.65 1.98
CA ALA A 58 -7.08 7.01 1.97
C ALA A 58 -7.19 7.58 0.55
N ARG A 59 -6.19 7.34 -0.30
CA ARG A 59 -6.20 7.74 -1.72
C ARG A 59 -7.35 7.09 -2.50
N ILE A 60 -7.67 5.82 -2.25
CA ILE A 60 -8.83 5.16 -2.87
C ILE A 60 -10.14 5.71 -2.30
N CYS A 61 -10.21 5.88 -0.98
CA CYS A 61 -11.39 6.44 -0.33
C CYS A 61 -11.68 7.87 -0.80
N SER A 62 -10.66 8.67 -1.15
CA SER A 62 -10.86 10.04 -1.63
C SER A 62 -11.55 10.11 -3.00
N ASP A 63 -11.61 9.00 -3.72
CA ASP A 63 -12.36 8.87 -4.97
C ASP A 63 -13.83 8.47 -4.74
N HIS A 64 -14.19 8.08 -3.52
CA HIS A 64 -15.47 7.44 -3.23
C HIS A 64 -16.29 8.06 -2.09
N PHE A 65 -15.66 8.74 -1.13
CA PHE A 65 -16.32 9.34 0.04
C PHE A 65 -16.20 10.86 0.01
N ASP A 66 -17.20 11.58 0.53
CA ASP A 66 -17.14 13.05 0.60
C ASP A 66 -15.92 13.55 1.39
N ASN A 67 -15.64 12.92 2.53
CA ASN A 67 -14.51 13.27 3.38
C ASN A 67 -13.68 12.02 3.71
N VAL A 68 -12.36 12.21 3.81
CA VAL A 68 -11.43 11.18 4.28
C VAL A 68 -10.55 11.80 5.35
N VAL A 69 -10.48 11.15 6.50
CA VAL A 69 -9.65 11.58 7.64
C VAL A 69 -8.70 10.44 7.98
N ILE A 70 -7.42 10.76 8.03
CA ILE A 70 -6.38 9.83 8.48
C ILE A 70 -6.04 10.18 9.92
N VAL A 71 -6.08 9.18 10.80
CA VAL A 71 -5.67 9.30 12.20
C VAL A 71 -4.39 8.50 12.38
N GLU A 72 -3.29 9.19 12.59
CA GLU A 72 -1.98 8.61 12.89
C GLU A 72 -1.61 8.97 14.34
N PRO A 73 -1.64 8.03 15.30
CA PRO A 73 -1.27 8.28 16.69
C PRO A 73 0.23 8.52 16.89
N GLU A 74 1.08 8.27 15.88
CA GLU A 74 2.51 8.47 15.95
C GLU A 74 2.97 9.90 15.59
N ASP A 75 2.61 10.89 16.43
CA ASP A 75 3.07 12.29 16.32
C ASP A 75 4.60 12.41 16.13
N TRP A 76 5.36 11.56 16.81
CA TRP A 76 6.83 11.58 16.72
C TRP A 76 7.38 11.40 15.30
N LEU A 77 6.63 10.78 14.38
CA LEU A 77 6.99 10.68 12.95
C LEU A 77 7.14 12.06 12.29
N LEU A 78 6.48 13.08 12.81
CA LEU A 78 6.57 14.46 12.35
C LEU A 78 7.76 15.21 12.95
N SER A 79 8.42 14.66 13.96
CA SER A 79 9.63 15.25 14.54
C SER A 79 10.83 15.04 13.61
N GLU A 80 11.87 15.86 13.75
CA GLU A 80 13.11 15.69 12.98
C GLU A 80 13.70 14.28 13.14
N SER A 81 13.63 13.72 14.35
CA SER A 81 14.08 12.36 14.64
C SER A 81 13.22 11.25 14.01
N GLY A 82 11.95 11.53 13.70
CA GLY A 82 11.04 10.61 13.01
C GLY A 82 11.17 10.66 11.49
N MET A 83 11.38 11.86 10.92
CA MET A 83 11.58 12.04 9.49
C MET A 83 12.98 11.59 9.02
N ASN A 84 14.01 11.82 9.86
CA ASN A 84 15.39 11.42 9.60
C ASN A 84 15.90 10.50 10.72
N PRO A 85 15.37 9.28 10.83
CA PRO A 85 15.80 8.39 11.88
C PRO A 85 17.26 7.98 11.64
N GLN A 86 18.08 7.97 12.70
CA GLN A 86 19.50 7.60 12.65
C GLN A 86 19.67 6.13 13.12
N PRO A 87 19.42 5.13 12.25
CA PRO A 87 19.37 3.72 12.62
C PRO A 87 20.65 3.21 13.24
N ALA A 88 21.77 3.59 12.63
CA ALA A 88 23.08 3.11 13.03
C ALA A 88 23.36 3.49 14.49
N LYS A 89 23.00 4.72 14.87
CA LYS A 89 23.13 5.19 16.25
C LYS A 89 22.15 4.52 17.21
N ALA A 90 20.92 4.26 16.78
CA ALA A 90 19.93 3.54 17.60
C ALA A 90 20.35 2.09 17.85
N MET A 91 20.94 1.43 16.85
CA MET A 91 21.43 0.06 16.95
C MET A 91 22.73 -0.04 17.78
N GLU A 92 23.64 0.91 17.62
CA GLU A 92 24.89 1.01 18.39
C GLU A 92 24.62 1.31 19.87
N SER A 93 23.75 2.28 20.15
CA SER A 93 23.44 2.69 21.52
C SER A 93 22.56 1.68 22.27
N LYS A 94 21.87 0.77 21.57
CA LYS A 94 20.83 -0.13 22.12
C LYS A 94 19.73 0.58 22.92
N ILE A 95 19.65 1.92 22.81
CA ILE A 95 18.68 2.75 23.51
C ILE A 95 17.65 3.16 22.49
N ILE A 96 16.46 2.61 22.64
CA ILE A 96 15.29 3.03 21.88
C ILE A 96 14.66 4.19 22.65
N THR A 97 14.91 5.42 22.22
CA THR A 97 14.39 6.64 22.86
C THR A 97 12.87 6.74 22.76
N ASN A 98 12.26 6.22 21.68
CA ASN A 98 10.83 6.19 21.49
C ASN A 98 10.29 4.74 21.48
N PRO A 99 9.46 4.33 22.45
CA PRO A 99 8.88 2.99 22.51
C PRO A 99 8.11 2.57 21.24
N ARG A 100 7.65 3.51 20.42
CA ARG A 100 6.96 3.24 19.14
C ARG A 100 7.90 3.11 17.95
N ALA A 101 9.16 3.54 18.07
CA ALA A 101 10.22 3.24 17.10
C ALA A 101 10.70 1.77 17.15
N ARG A 102 10.10 0.93 17.99
CA ARG A 102 10.46 -0.48 18.21
C ARG A 102 10.26 -1.39 17.01
N ILE A 103 9.54 -0.95 15.98
CA ILE A 103 9.40 -1.73 14.77
C ILE A 103 10.45 -1.24 13.77
N PRO A 104 11.51 -2.02 13.47
CA PRO A 104 12.48 -1.70 12.42
C PRO A 104 11.86 -1.81 11.00
N GLN A 105 10.59 -1.44 10.82
CA GLN A 105 9.89 -1.44 9.55
C GLN A 105 10.64 -0.66 8.47
N TRP A 106 11.37 0.40 8.87
CA TRP A 106 12.18 1.21 7.96
C TRP A 106 13.51 0.58 7.53
N TYR A 107 13.97 -0.46 8.24
CA TYR A 107 15.31 -1.05 8.04
C TYR A 107 15.29 -2.49 7.58
N VAL A 108 14.09 -3.08 7.47
CA VAL A 108 13.92 -4.37 6.82
C VAL A 108 13.60 -4.11 5.35
N ALA A 109 14.20 -4.90 4.46
CA ALA A 109 13.81 -4.91 3.05
C ALA A 109 12.30 -5.15 2.96
N GLN A 110 11.56 -4.09 2.60
CA GLN A 110 10.13 -4.19 2.36
C GLN A 110 9.93 -4.85 1.00
N GLY A 111 9.63 -6.14 1.02
CA GLY A 111 9.28 -6.90 -0.18
C GLY A 111 7.85 -6.57 -0.57
N PHE A 112 7.68 -5.70 -1.56
CA PHE A 112 6.37 -5.50 -2.16
C PHE A 112 6.13 -6.54 -3.26
N HIS A 113 4.89 -7.04 -3.31
CA HIS A 113 4.48 -7.89 -4.42
C HIS A 113 4.61 -7.10 -5.74
N PRO A 114 5.00 -7.73 -6.86
CA PRO A 114 5.15 -7.05 -8.16
C PRO A 114 3.91 -6.32 -8.69
N THR A 115 2.76 -6.49 -8.03
CA THR A 115 1.53 -5.76 -8.29
C THR A 115 1.55 -4.33 -7.77
N LEU A 116 2.45 -3.96 -6.84
CA LEU A 116 2.48 -2.60 -6.29
C LEU A 116 2.73 -1.53 -7.36
N PRO A 117 3.72 -1.66 -8.26
CA PRO A 117 3.87 -0.70 -9.36
C PRO A 117 2.61 -0.56 -10.24
N LEU A 118 1.87 -1.66 -10.46
CA LEU A 118 0.61 -1.64 -11.20
C LEU A 118 -0.50 -0.89 -10.43
N VAL A 119 -0.52 -1.02 -9.10
CA VAL A 119 -1.44 -0.26 -8.23
C VAL A 119 -1.10 1.22 -8.28
N LEU A 120 0.18 1.57 -8.12
CA LEU A 120 0.63 2.95 -8.08
C LEU A 120 0.38 3.66 -9.42
N SER A 121 0.63 3.00 -10.55
CA SER A 121 0.40 3.61 -11.87
C SER A 121 -1.08 3.88 -12.16
N LYS A 122 -1.98 3.12 -11.52
CA LYS A 122 -3.43 3.37 -11.58
C LYS A 122 -3.89 4.51 -10.67
N LEU A 123 -3.31 4.63 -9.48
CA LEU A 123 -3.70 5.65 -8.50
C LEU A 123 -3.09 7.03 -8.77
N PHE A 124 -1.91 7.05 -9.38
CA PHE A 124 -1.10 8.24 -9.66
C PHE A 124 -0.66 8.26 -11.13
N PRO A 125 -1.62 8.37 -12.08
CA PRO A 125 -1.29 8.46 -13.49
C PRO A 125 -0.42 9.70 -13.72
N ASP A 126 0.62 9.56 -14.55
CA ASP A 126 1.64 10.58 -14.90
C ASP A 126 2.57 11.03 -13.75
N ASP A 127 2.08 11.09 -12.51
CA ASP A 127 2.86 11.46 -11.33
C ASP A 127 3.89 10.40 -10.93
N LEU A 128 3.55 9.11 -11.07
CA LEU A 128 4.44 8.03 -10.67
C LEU A 128 5.76 8.04 -11.47
N GLU A 129 5.67 8.11 -12.79
CA GLU A 129 6.84 8.12 -13.67
C GLU A 129 7.73 9.35 -13.40
N ARG A 130 7.11 10.51 -13.14
CA ARG A 130 7.84 11.73 -12.74
C ARG A 130 8.63 11.53 -11.45
N GLU A 131 8.01 10.92 -10.43
CA GLU A 131 8.66 10.72 -9.14
C GLU A 131 9.77 9.65 -9.21
N ILE A 132 9.57 8.60 -10.03
CA ILE A 132 10.60 7.58 -10.30
C ILE A 132 11.82 8.24 -10.97
N ALA A 133 11.60 9.03 -12.03
CA ALA A 133 12.67 9.72 -12.74
C ALA A 133 13.44 10.69 -11.82
N LYS A 134 12.71 11.45 -11.00
CA LYS A 134 13.30 12.36 -10.00
C LYS A 134 14.13 11.63 -8.94
N SER A 135 13.76 10.40 -8.60
CA SER A 135 14.49 9.54 -7.67
C SER A 135 15.68 8.80 -8.30
N GLY A 136 15.98 9.05 -9.59
CA GLY A 136 17.06 8.39 -10.32
C GLY A 136 16.72 6.97 -10.79
N GLY A 137 15.44 6.58 -10.73
CA GLY A 137 14.93 5.37 -11.36
C GLY A 137 14.92 5.48 -12.88
N ARG A 138 14.91 4.33 -13.57
CA ARG A 138 14.83 4.23 -15.03
C ARG A 138 13.53 3.55 -15.43
#